data_AF-A0A8T4MZG8-F1
#
_entry.id   AF-A0A8T4MZG8-F1
#
_cell.length_a   1.000
_cell.length_b   1.000
_cell.length_c   1.000
_cell.angle_alpha   90.00
_cell.angle_beta   90.00
_cell.angle_gamma   90.00
#
_symmetry.space_group_name_H-M   'P 1'
#
loop_
_entity.id
_entity.type
_entity.pdbx_description
1 polymer ?
#
loop_
_entity_poly.entity_id
_entity_poly.type
_entity_poly.pdbx_seq_one_letter_code
_entity_poly.pdbx_strand_id
1 'polypeptide(L)'
;MVGYNYKRIKFPPLTPKEIEEKYAETQGEMKEVLKWKKEEEERLVKGKTPQIRGAAKRAFSKVARRIDTVNGNLLYWKLRKEGKSHFYANIDRAEYWDGLKKKVPDKTED
;
A
#
# COMPACT_ATOMS: atom_id res chain seq x y z
N MET A 1 -11.55 -30.97 32.39
CA MET A 1 -10.44 -30.11 31.90
C MET A 1 -10.34 -30.30 30.39
N VAL A 2 -10.69 -29.28 29.60
CA VAL A 2 -10.51 -29.35 28.13
C VAL A 2 -9.03 -29.10 27.86
N GLY A 3 -8.31 -30.15 27.48
CA GLY A 3 -6.89 -30.05 27.13
C GLY A 3 -6.71 -29.20 25.88
N TYR A 4 -6.19 -27.98 26.05
CA TYR A 4 -5.78 -27.14 24.93
C TYR A 4 -4.49 -27.71 24.32
N ASN A 5 -4.61 -28.74 23.47
CA ASN A 5 -3.51 -29.23 22.66
C ASN A 5 -3.15 -28.17 21.62
N TYR A 6 -1.92 -27.65 21.68
CA TYR A 6 -1.37 -26.77 20.66
C TYR A 6 -1.37 -27.47 19.30
N LYS A 7 -2.21 -26.98 18.36
CA LYS A 7 -2.44 -27.61 17.04
C LYS A 7 -1.31 -27.38 16.02
N ARG A 8 -0.12 -26.96 16.47
CA ARG A 8 1.01 -26.53 15.62
C ARG A 8 0.62 -25.37 14.69
N ILE A 9 1.61 -24.86 13.96
CA ILE A 9 1.44 -23.73 13.03
C ILE A 9 0.53 -24.18 11.88
N LYS A 10 -0.60 -23.48 11.68
CA LYS A 10 -1.59 -23.79 10.63
C LYS A 10 -1.07 -23.50 9.22
N PHE A 11 -0.19 -22.50 9.08
CA PHE A 11 0.41 -22.10 7.81
C PHE A 11 1.91 -21.93 7.97
N PRO A 12 2.74 -22.71 7.25
CA PRO A 12 4.18 -22.57 7.34
C PRO A 12 4.59 -21.14 6.95
N PRO A 13 5.70 -20.63 7.51
CA PRO A 13 6.24 -19.35 7.07
C PRO A 13 6.58 -19.42 5.58
N LEU A 14 6.36 -18.31 4.88
CA LEU A 14 6.72 -18.19 3.47
C LEU A 14 8.19 -18.50 3.25
N THR A 15 8.46 -19.22 2.17
CA THR A 15 9.80 -19.47 1.64
C THR A 15 10.41 -18.17 1.08
N PRO A 16 11.74 -18.10 0.94
CA PRO A 16 12.40 -16.95 0.31
C PRO A 16 11.88 -16.65 -1.10
N LYS A 17 11.61 -17.71 -1.89
CA LYS A 17 11.07 -17.57 -3.24
C LYS A 17 9.68 -16.94 -3.25
N GLU A 18 8.78 -17.37 -2.37
CA GLU A 18 7.44 -16.76 -2.24
C GLU A 18 7.52 -15.30 -1.78
N ILE A 19 8.49 -14.95 -0.93
CA ILE A 19 8.72 -13.56 -0.52
C ILE A 19 9.18 -12.70 -1.70
N GLU A 20 10.07 -13.23 -2.54
CA GLU A 20 10.52 -12.54 -3.74
C GLU A 20 9.40 -12.35 -4.77
N GLU A 21 8.58 -13.38 -4.99
CA GLU A 21 7.39 -13.30 -5.85
C GLU A 21 6.43 -12.23 -5.35
N LYS A 22 6.13 -12.20 -4.05
CA LYS A 22 5.28 -11.16 -3.44
C LYS A 22 5.87 -9.75 -3.57
N TYR A 23 7.18 -9.62 -3.44
CA TYR A 23 7.85 -8.34 -3.65
C TYR A 23 7.72 -7.88 -5.12
N ALA A 24 7.96 -8.78 -6.07
CA ALA A 24 7.85 -8.49 -7.50
C ALA A 24 6.40 -8.15 -7.92
N GLU A 25 5.40 -8.89 -7.41
CA GLU A 25 3.98 -8.59 -7.60
C GLU A 25 3.64 -7.17 -7.11
N THR A 26 4.11 -6.81 -5.91
CA THR A 26 3.86 -5.49 -5.34
C THR A 26 4.56 -4.38 -6.14
N GLN A 27 5.75 -4.64 -6.69
CA GLN A 27 6.41 -3.72 -7.63
C GLN A 27 5.62 -3.56 -8.94
N GLY A 28 5.04 -4.64 -9.45
CA GLY A 28 4.14 -4.62 -10.60
C GLY A 28 2.92 -3.74 -10.34
N GLU A 29 2.26 -3.94 -9.20
CA GLU A 29 1.12 -3.13 -8.77
C GLU A 29 1.48 -1.64 -8.71
N MET A 30 2.64 -1.29 -8.14
CA MET A 30 3.07 0.12 -8.09
C MET A 30 3.21 0.73 -9.50
N LYS A 31 3.74 -0.03 -10.48
CA LYS A 31 3.85 0.46 -11.87
C LYS A 31 2.49 0.76 -12.47
N GLU A 32 1.50 -0.10 -12.23
CA GLU A 32 0.12 0.12 -12.70
C GLU A 32 -0.52 1.33 -12.05
N VAL A 33 -0.38 1.49 -10.73
CA VAL A 33 -0.95 2.63 -10.01
C VAL A 33 -0.31 3.95 -10.47
N LEU A 34 1.01 3.96 -10.74
CA LEU A 34 1.69 5.13 -11.31
C LEU A 34 1.21 5.44 -12.74
N LYS A 35 0.85 4.42 -13.52
CA LYS A 35 0.21 4.62 -14.82
C LYS A 35 -1.15 5.30 -14.67
N TRP A 36 -2.00 4.81 -13.76
CA TRP A 36 -3.30 5.46 -13.47
C TRP A 36 -3.14 6.90 -13.00
N LYS A 37 -2.11 7.18 -12.18
CA LYS A 37 -1.81 8.55 -11.75
C LYS A 37 -1.61 9.47 -12.95
N LYS A 38 -0.78 9.07 -13.93
CA LYS A 38 -0.53 9.85 -15.14
C LYS A 38 -1.80 10.03 -15.98
N GLU A 39 -2.59 8.98 -16.15
CA GLU A 39 -3.86 9.04 -16.88
C GLU A 39 -4.84 10.04 -16.24
N GLU A 40 -4.94 10.06 -14.91
CA GLU A 40 -5.80 11.01 -14.20
C GLU A 40 -5.25 12.44 -14.20
N GLU A 41 -3.92 12.63 -14.16
CA GLU A 41 -3.28 13.95 -14.36
C GLU A 41 -3.63 14.53 -15.74
N GLU A 42 -3.58 13.70 -16.78
CA GLU A 42 -3.99 14.12 -18.12
C GLU A 42 -5.47 14.48 -18.18
N ARG A 43 -6.35 13.71 -17.53
CA ARG A 43 -7.80 14.01 -17.45
C ARG A 43 -8.09 15.30 -16.71
N LEU A 44 -7.29 15.65 -15.70
CA LEU A 44 -7.40 16.93 -14.99
C LEU A 44 -7.12 18.12 -15.90
N VAL A 45 -6.10 18.01 -16.76
CA VAL A 45 -5.67 19.09 -17.68
C VAL A 45 -6.55 19.16 -18.92
N LYS A 46 -6.77 18.01 -19.59
CA LYS A 46 -7.48 17.92 -20.88
C LYS A 46 -8.99 17.74 -20.74
N GLY A 47 -9.50 17.59 -19.52
CA GLY A 47 -10.93 17.39 -19.26
C GLY A 47 -11.78 18.52 -19.87
N LYS A 48 -12.65 18.16 -20.80
CA LYS A 48 -13.46 19.13 -21.56
C LYS A 48 -14.53 19.82 -20.71
N THR A 49 -15.10 19.09 -19.75
CA THR A 49 -16.20 19.59 -18.90
C THR A 49 -15.81 19.67 -17.43
N PRO A 50 -16.43 20.56 -16.64
CA PRO A 50 -16.22 20.63 -15.19
C PRO A 50 -16.48 19.31 -14.47
N GLN A 51 -17.43 18.51 -14.94
CA GLN A 51 -17.78 17.20 -14.38
C GLN A 51 -16.63 16.20 -14.55
N ILE A 52 -16.00 16.15 -15.73
CA ILE A 52 -14.84 15.27 -15.99
C ILE A 52 -13.68 15.69 -15.11
N ARG A 53 -13.39 16.99 -15.00
CA ARG A 53 -12.33 17.49 -14.11
C ARG A 53 -12.62 17.17 -12.64
N GLY A 54 -13.87 17.32 -12.21
CA GLY A 54 -14.30 16.97 -10.84
C GLY A 54 -14.16 15.49 -10.54
N ALA A 55 -14.51 14.62 -11.48
CA ALA A 55 -14.31 13.17 -11.37
C ALA A 55 -12.82 12.82 -11.30
N ALA A 56 -11.99 13.41 -12.17
CA ALA A 56 -10.55 13.19 -12.18
C ALA A 56 -9.89 13.67 -10.88
N LYS A 57 -10.32 14.79 -10.27
CA LYS A 57 -9.82 15.22 -8.94
C LYS A 57 -10.07 14.17 -7.86
N ARG A 58 -11.28 13.60 -7.83
CA ARG A 58 -11.63 12.54 -6.88
C ARG A 58 -10.84 11.28 -7.15
N ALA A 59 -10.73 10.86 -8.41
CA ALA A 59 -9.93 9.70 -8.80
C ALA A 59 -8.45 9.88 -8.40
N PHE A 60 -7.87 11.05 -8.65
CA PHE A 60 -6.50 11.39 -8.30
C PHE A 60 -6.23 11.23 -6.79
N SER A 61 -7.15 11.70 -5.94
CA SER A 61 -7.02 11.50 -4.48
C SER A 61 -7.09 10.02 -4.07
N LYS A 62 -7.88 9.20 -4.76
CA LYS A 62 -7.94 7.75 -4.53
C LYS A 62 -6.67 7.05 -4.99
N VAL A 63 -6.12 7.46 -6.13
CA VAL A 63 -4.85 6.95 -6.65
C VAL A 63 -3.71 7.28 -5.68
N ALA A 64 -3.66 8.51 -5.15
CA ALA A 64 -2.66 8.88 -4.14
C ALA A 64 -2.72 7.97 -2.90
N ARG A 65 -3.92 7.72 -2.36
CA ARG A 65 -4.10 6.75 -1.24
C ARG A 65 -3.66 5.34 -1.61
N ARG A 66 -3.86 4.91 -2.86
CA ARG A 66 -3.40 3.61 -3.32
C ARG A 66 -1.88 3.56 -3.39
N ILE A 67 -1.22 4.59 -3.90
CA ILE A 67 0.25 4.71 -3.89
C ILE A 67 0.79 4.55 -2.47
N ASP A 68 0.19 5.23 -1.49
CA ASP A 68 0.57 5.12 -0.09
C ASP A 68 0.42 3.69 0.46
N THR A 69 -0.69 3.02 0.12
CA THR A 69 -0.92 1.63 0.51
C THR A 69 0.15 0.71 -0.07
N VAL A 70 0.43 0.83 -1.38
CA VAL A 70 1.39 -0.02 -2.08
C VAL A 70 2.82 0.26 -1.61
N ASN A 71 3.16 1.52 -1.32
CA ASN A 71 4.46 1.87 -0.72
C ASN A 71 4.68 1.19 0.63
N GLY A 72 3.67 1.17 1.50
CA GLY A 72 3.75 0.44 2.78
C GLY A 72 3.94 -1.07 2.58
N ASN A 73 3.28 -1.65 1.58
CA ASN A 73 3.46 -3.06 1.23
C ASN A 73 4.83 -3.34 0.60
N LEU A 74 5.35 -2.44 -0.24
CA LEU A 74 6.70 -2.53 -0.80
C LEU A 74 7.75 -2.49 0.30
N LEU A 75 7.62 -1.58 1.27
CA LEU A 75 8.50 -1.52 2.44
C LEU A 75 8.48 -2.84 3.19
N TYR A 76 7.29 -3.36 3.49
CA TYR A 76 7.14 -4.64 4.18
C TYR A 76 7.82 -5.79 3.43
N TRP A 77 7.54 -5.96 2.14
CA TRP A 77 8.10 -7.07 1.36
C TRP A 77 9.61 -6.91 1.11
N LYS A 78 10.10 -5.68 0.97
CA LYS A 78 11.53 -5.39 0.91
C LYS A 78 12.24 -5.84 2.19
N LEU A 79 11.72 -5.47 3.36
CA LEU A 79 12.30 -5.89 4.65
C LEU A 79 12.25 -7.41 4.82
N ARG A 80 11.16 -8.06 4.40
CA ARG A 80 11.05 -9.54 4.39
C ARG A 80 12.09 -10.18 3.47
N LYS A 81 12.32 -9.61 2.29
CA LYS A 81 13.36 -10.07 1.34
C LYS A 81 14.77 -9.90 1.92
N GLU A 82 15.00 -8.83 2.68
CA GLU A 82 16.26 -8.57 3.40
C GLU A 82 16.46 -9.47 4.64
N GLY A 83 15.54 -10.39 4.92
CA GLY A 83 15.64 -11.36 6.02
C GLY A 83 15.09 -10.85 7.35
N LYS A 84 14.40 -9.69 7.38
CA LYS A 84 13.73 -9.23 8.60
C LYS A 84 12.51 -10.11 8.90
N SER A 85 12.19 -10.22 10.20
CA SER A 85 11.03 -10.99 10.64
C SER A 85 9.72 -10.34 10.20
N HIS A 86 8.65 -11.14 10.13
CA HIS A 86 7.30 -10.63 9.88
C HIS A 86 6.89 -9.52 10.85
N PHE A 87 7.25 -9.67 12.12
CA PHE A 87 6.94 -8.71 13.17
C PHE A 87 7.65 -7.37 12.93
N TYR A 88 8.97 -7.41 12.67
CA TYR A 88 9.75 -6.22 12.37
C TYR A 88 9.19 -5.46 11.15
N ALA A 89 8.98 -6.17 10.04
CA ALA A 89 8.47 -5.56 8.82
C ALA A 89 7.06 -4.96 8.99
N ASN A 90 6.24 -5.52 9.89
CA ASN A 90 4.92 -4.96 10.20
C ASN A 90 4.99 -3.67 11.01
N ILE A 91 5.95 -3.55 11.95
CA ILE A 91 6.15 -2.33 12.73
C ILE A 91 6.51 -1.18 11.78
N ASP A 92 7.54 -1.36 10.94
CA ASP A 92 7.98 -0.33 9.99
C ASP A 92 6.86 0.07 9.01
N ARG A 93 6.05 -0.91 8.56
CA ARG A 93 4.88 -0.62 7.71
C ARG A 93 3.84 0.22 8.45
N ALA A 94 3.57 -0.08 9.72
CA ALA A 94 2.61 0.67 10.53
C ALA A 94 3.13 2.09 10.81
N GLU A 95 4.41 2.23 11.14
CA GLU A 95 5.06 3.53 11.34
C GLU A 95 5.04 4.37 10.06
N TYR A 96 5.27 3.76 8.90
CA TYR A 96 5.13 4.44 7.62
C TYR A 96 3.72 5.02 7.44
N TRP A 97 2.67 4.22 7.65
CA TRP A 97 1.29 4.70 7.51
C TRP A 97 0.90 5.72 8.58
N ASP A 98 1.41 5.61 9.80
CA ASP A 98 1.20 6.61 10.85
C ASP A 98 1.86 7.94 10.49
N GLY A 99 3.08 7.89 9.95
CA GLY A 99 3.80 9.06 9.43
C GLY A 99 3.06 9.77 8.30
N LEU A 100 2.28 9.05 7.48
CA LEU A 100 1.44 9.67 6.46
C LEU A 100 0.25 10.41 7.07
N LYS A 101 -0.39 9.87 8.10
CA LYS A 101 -1.52 10.53 8.79
C LYS A 101 -1.09 11.87 9.40
N LYS A 102 0.08 11.89 10.05
CA LYS A 102 0.66 13.09 10.67
C LYS A 102 0.97 14.22 9.66
N LYS A 103 1.17 13.89 8.38
CA LYS A 103 1.45 14.85 7.31
C LYS A 103 0.20 15.46 6.69
N VAL A 104 -0.98 14.89 6.94
CA VAL A 104 -2.24 15.51 6.53
C VAL A 104 -2.60 16.50 7.64
N PRO A 105 -2.46 17.83 7.43
CA PRO A 105 -2.94 18.78 8.40
C PRO A 105 -4.43 18.51 8.63
N ASP A 106 -4.80 18.40 9.89
CA ASP A 106 -6.17 18.14 10.32
C ASP A 106 -7.06 19.24 9.71
N LYS A 107 -7.77 18.91 8.63
CA LYS A 107 -8.81 19.79 8.10
C LYS A 107 -10.07 19.50 8.90
N THR A 108 -10.03 19.87 10.17
CA THR A 108 -11.20 19.96 11.03
C THR A 108 -11.56 21.44 11.18
N GLU A 109 -12.66 21.76 10.51
CA GLU A 109 -13.70 22.73 10.91
C GLU A 109 -13.31 24.23 10.96
N ASP A 110 -13.74 24.94 9.92
CA ASP A 110 -14.34 26.30 9.97
C ASP A 110 -15.39 26.42 8.84
#